data_AF-A0A3B0LXZ5-F1
#
_entry.id   AF-A0A3B0LXZ5-F1
#
_cell.length_a   1.000
_cell.length_b   1.000
_cell.length_c   1.000
_cell.angle_alpha   90.00
_cell.angle_beta   90.00
_cell.angle_gamma   90.00
#
_symmetry.space_group_name_H-M   'P 1'
#
loop_
_entity.id
_entity.type
_entity.pdbx_description
1 polymer ?
#
loop_
_entity_poly.entity_id
_entity_poly.type
_entity_poly.pdbx_seq_one_letter_code
_entity_poly.pdbx_strand_id
1 'polypeptide(L)'
;MPLSLTQQLLINNKEANWQAEDETIWQSYLSNDSYTTQNIVDATGALLLNIDAKGNRRRLEYDIAGILKSSWLTIENATEQIIIKSLTYSAAGQNHAKNMAMAL
;
A
#
# COMPACT_ATOMS: atom_id res chain seq x y z
N MET A 1 -15.16 -3.73 -3.86
CA MET A 1 -14.28 -4.83 -4.32
C MET A 1 -12.85 -4.43 -4.01
N PRO A 2 -12.02 -5.29 -3.39
CA PRO A 2 -10.60 -4.99 -3.23
C PRO A 2 -9.93 -4.85 -4.61
N LEU A 3 -9.01 -3.89 -4.74
CA LEU A 3 -8.12 -3.76 -5.88
C LEU A 3 -6.85 -4.57 -5.60
N SER A 4 -6.58 -5.58 -6.43
CA SER A 4 -5.40 -6.44 -6.31
C SER A 4 -4.46 -6.24 -7.49
N LEU A 5 -3.17 -6.05 -7.21
CA LEU A 5 -2.11 -5.93 -8.22
C LEU A 5 -1.03 -6.97 -7.93
N THR A 6 -0.70 -7.79 -8.92
CA THR A 6 0.40 -8.76 -8.86
C THR A 6 1.50 -8.34 -9.83
N GLN A 7 2.73 -8.34 -9.37
CA GLN A 7 3.92 -7.99 -10.14
C GLN A 7 4.97 -9.09 -10.01
N GLN A 8 5.72 -9.34 -11.09
CA GLN A 8 6.92 -10.17 -11.10
C GLN A 8 8.11 -9.32 -11.53
N LEU A 9 9.32 -9.66 -11.08
CA LEU A 9 10.51 -8.89 -11.37
C LEU A 9 11.25 -9.47 -12.59
N LEU A 10 12.02 -8.64 -13.29
CA LEU A 10 12.99 -9.13 -14.28
C LEU A 10 14.08 -9.96 -13.58
N ILE A 11 14.49 -11.06 -14.19
CA ILE A 11 15.66 -11.81 -13.74
C ILE A 11 16.93 -10.99 -13.94
N ASN A 12 17.94 -11.24 -13.09
CA ASN A 12 19.22 -10.56 -13.18
C ASN A 12 19.83 -10.71 -14.59
N ASN A 13 20.50 -9.65 -15.06
CA ASN A 13 21.17 -9.60 -16.37
C ASN A 13 20.22 -9.64 -17.59
N LYS A 14 18.94 -9.30 -17.43
CA LYS A 14 18.01 -9.01 -18.53
C LYS A 14 17.64 -7.53 -18.54
N GLU A 15 17.51 -6.96 -19.74
CA GLU A 15 17.03 -5.60 -19.94
C GLU A 15 15.51 -5.58 -20.11
N ALA A 16 14.87 -4.50 -19.66
CA ALA A 16 13.43 -4.26 -19.81
C ALA A 16 13.10 -3.86 -21.27
N ASN A 17 13.33 -4.77 -22.21
CA ASN A 17 13.12 -4.55 -23.65
C ASN A 17 11.98 -5.44 -24.17
N TRP A 18 10.75 -4.96 -24.04
CA TRP A 18 9.50 -5.69 -24.32
C TRP A 18 9.10 -5.64 -25.80
N GLN A 19 10.02 -6.01 -26.70
CA GLN A 19 9.82 -5.90 -28.15
C GLN A 19 9.53 -7.24 -28.86
N ALA A 20 9.49 -8.35 -28.13
CA ALA A 20 9.12 -9.65 -28.72
C ALA A 20 7.63 -9.70 -29.11
N GLU A 21 7.31 -10.40 -30.20
CA GLU A 21 5.92 -10.57 -30.67
C GLU A 21 5.12 -11.59 -29.82
N ASP A 22 5.83 -12.40 -29.03
CA ASP A 22 5.27 -13.50 -28.23
C ASP A 22 5.46 -13.20 -26.73
N GLU A 23 4.35 -13.15 -25.99
CA GLU A 23 4.30 -12.91 -24.54
C GLU A 23 5.05 -13.99 -23.75
N THR A 24 5.13 -15.22 -24.24
CA THR A 24 5.88 -16.30 -23.58
C THR A 24 7.37 -15.99 -23.48
N ILE A 25 7.89 -15.20 -24.44
CA ILE A 25 9.28 -14.72 -24.40
C ILE A 25 9.45 -13.71 -23.27
N TRP A 26 8.49 -12.80 -23.06
CA TRP A 26 8.52 -11.86 -21.94
C TRP A 26 8.46 -12.59 -20.60
N GLN A 27 7.59 -13.59 -20.48
CA GLN A 27 7.47 -14.41 -19.27
C GLN A 27 8.79 -15.13 -18.92
N SER A 28 9.56 -15.55 -19.94
CA SER A 28 10.88 -16.16 -19.73
C SER A 28 11.93 -15.21 -19.13
N TYR A 29 11.69 -13.89 -19.17
CA TYR A 29 12.57 -12.88 -18.57
C TYR A 29 12.18 -12.54 -17.13
N LEU A 30 11.05 -13.05 -16.65
CA LEU A 30 10.54 -12.76 -15.31
C LEU A 30 10.98 -13.83 -14.30
N SER A 31 11.24 -13.39 -13.07
CA SER A 31 11.43 -14.26 -11.92
C SER A 31 10.13 -15.01 -11.60
N ASN A 32 10.26 -16.22 -11.09
CA ASN A 32 9.09 -17.01 -10.67
C ASN A 32 8.34 -16.36 -9.49
N ASP A 33 9.03 -15.58 -8.66
CA ASP A 33 8.43 -14.91 -7.51
C ASP A 33 7.39 -13.87 -7.96
N SER A 34 6.22 -13.92 -7.33
CA SER A 34 5.11 -12.99 -7.55
C SER A 34 4.83 -12.18 -6.29
N TYR A 35 4.68 -10.88 -6.44
CA TYR A 35 4.44 -9.93 -5.36
C TYR A 35 3.04 -9.33 -5.53
N THR A 36 2.12 -9.70 -4.63
CA THR A 36 0.72 -9.24 -4.69
C THR A 36 0.46 -8.19 -3.62
N THR A 37 -0.05 -7.03 -4.03
CA THR A 37 -0.54 -5.98 -3.13
C THR A 37 -2.06 -5.90 -3.24
N GLN A 38 -2.75 -5.77 -2.11
CA GLN A 38 -4.21 -5.63 -2.05
C GLN A 38 -4.62 -4.32 -1.38
N ASN A 39 -5.58 -3.62 -1.97
CA ASN A 39 -6.14 -2.38 -1.46
C ASN A 39 -7.65 -2.54 -1.25
N ILE A 40 -8.15 -2.12 -0.09
CA ILE A 40 -9.57 -1.93 0.17
C ILE A 40 -9.82 -0.43 0.28
N VAL A 41 -10.79 0.07 -0.47
CA VAL A 41 -11.17 1.48 -0.51
C VAL A 41 -12.61 1.67 -0.04
N ASP A 42 -12.95 2.86 0.43
CA ASP A 42 -14.32 3.26 0.71
C ASP A 42 -15.10 3.60 -0.58
N ALA A 43 -16.36 4.05 -0.43
CA ALA A 43 -17.21 4.40 -1.56
C ALA A 43 -16.73 5.61 -2.38
N THR A 44 -15.85 6.45 -1.81
CA THR A 44 -15.22 7.59 -2.49
C THR A 44 -13.90 7.22 -3.18
N GLY A 45 -13.41 6.00 -2.96
CA GLY A 45 -12.11 5.54 -3.43
C GLY A 45 -10.96 5.82 -2.47
N ALA A 46 -11.21 6.34 -1.26
CA ALA A 46 -10.17 6.56 -0.26
C ALA A 46 -9.70 5.22 0.33
N LEU A 47 -8.38 5.07 0.54
CA LEU A 47 -7.76 3.82 0.97
C LEU A 47 -8.04 3.52 2.45
N LEU A 48 -8.72 2.41 2.75
CA LEU A 48 -8.99 1.96 4.12
C LEU A 48 -7.97 0.93 4.63
N LEU A 49 -7.53 0.02 3.74
CA LEU A 49 -6.59 -1.05 4.06
C LEU A 49 -5.66 -1.29 2.87
N ASN A 50 -4.36 -1.36 3.13
CA ASN A 50 -3.36 -1.87 2.20
C ASN A 50 -2.69 -3.10 2.81
N ILE A 51 -2.54 -4.17 2.02
CA ILE A 51 -1.79 -5.37 2.38
C ILE A 51 -0.65 -5.50 1.37
N ASP A 52 0.58 -5.46 1.86
CA ASP A 52 1.76 -5.58 0.99
C ASP A 52 2.06 -7.05 0.60
N ALA A 53 3.03 -7.22 -0.29
CA ALA A 53 3.43 -8.53 -0.81
C ALA A 53 4.05 -9.47 0.24
N LYS A 54 4.33 -8.97 1.45
CA LYS A 54 4.81 -9.75 2.60
C LYS A 54 3.74 -9.88 3.68
N GLY A 55 2.49 -9.54 3.38
CA GLY A 55 1.37 -9.71 4.32
C GLY A 55 1.29 -8.63 5.40
N ASN A 56 2.14 -7.59 5.39
CA ASN A 56 1.99 -6.48 6.34
C ASN A 56 0.78 -5.63 5.95
N ARG A 57 0.04 -5.16 6.96
CA ARG A 57 -1.23 -4.47 6.78
C ARG A 57 -1.14 -3.04 7.29
N ARG A 58 -1.53 -2.08 6.46
CA ARG A 58 -1.70 -0.67 6.85
C ARG A 58 -3.17 -0.31 6.84
N ARG A 59 -3.72 0.09 7.98
CA ARG A 59 -5.11 0.53 8.11
C ARG A 59 -5.16 2.04 8.27
N LEU A 60 -6.13 2.68 7.62
CA LEU A 60 -6.33 4.12 7.66
C LEU A 60 -7.77 4.43 8.07
N GLU A 61 -7.93 5.51 8.83
CA GLU A 61 -9.24 6.06 9.18
C GLU A 61 -9.30 7.54 8.84
N TYR A 62 -10.45 7.96 8.32
CA TYR A 62 -10.73 9.34 7.93
C TYR A 62 -11.83 9.92 8.81
N ASP A 63 -11.78 11.24 9.01
CA ASP A 63 -12.88 11.97 9.63
C ASP A 63 -14.03 12.25 8.64
N ILE A 64 -15.06 12.94 9.12
CA ILE A 64 -16.25 13.27 8.30
C ILE A 64 -15.93 14.19 7.11
N ALA A 65 -14.79 14.87 7.11
CA ALA A 65 -14.34 15.71 6.00
C ALA A 65 -13.48 14.92 4.99
N GLY A 66 -13.30 13.61 5.20
CA GLY A 66 -12.47 12.75 4.36
C GLY A 66 -10.98 12.92 4.64
N ILE A 67 -10.60 13.51 5.77
CA ILE A 67 -9.22 13.81 6.09
C ILE A 67 -8.64 12.71 7.00
N LEU A 68 -7.41 12.27 6.72
CA LEU A 68 -6.74 11.21 7.49
C LEU A 68 -6.66 11.59 8.97
N LYS A 69 -7.28 10.78 9.83
CA LYS A 69 -7.36 10.98 11.27
C LYS A 69 -6.37 10.10 12.04
N SER A 70 -6.28 8.83 11.65
CA SER A 70 -5.49 7.82 12.36
C SER A 70 -4.98 6.75 11.38
N SER A 71 -3.88 6.08 11.75
CA SER A 71 -3.36 4.94 10.98
C SER A 71 -2.65 3.92 11.85
N TRP A 72 -2.64 2.68 11.37
CA TRP A 72 -2.07 1.53 12.05
C TRP A 72 -1.25 0.67 11.09
N LEU A 73 -0.30 -0.07 11.67
CA LEU A 73 0.53 -1.06 11.00
C LEU A 73 0.43 -2.38 11.75
N THR A 74 0.09 -3.45 11.05
CA THR A 74 0.22 -4.83 11.53
C THR A 74 1.30 -5.48 10.69
N ILE A 75 2.46 -5.76 11.29
CA ILE A 75 3.46 -6.64 10.66
C ILE A 75 2.85 -8.04 10.55
N GLU A 76 3.16 -8.77 9.48
CA GLU A 76 2.65 -10.12 9.26
C GLU A 76 2.80 -10.97 10.55
N ASN A 77 1.70 -11.59 10.99
CA ASN A 77 1.60 -12.40 12.22
C ASN A 77 1.90 -11.66 13.55
N ALA A 78 1.99 -10.33 13.56
CA ALA A 78 2.15 -9.52 14.76
C ALA A 78 0.85 -8.83 15.18
N THR A 79 0.88 -8.14 16.32
CA THR A 79 -0.22 -7.29 16.78
C THR A 79 -0.27 -5.96 16.02
N GLU A 80 -1.48 -5.41 15.88
CA GLU A 80 -1.67 -4.08 15.28
C GLU A 80 -1.03 -3.01 16.18
N GLN A 81 -0.21 -2.16 15.56
CA GLN A 81 0.49 -1.06 16.20
C GLN A 81 -0.07 0.24 15.63
N ILE A 82 -0.44 1.16 16.51
CA ILE A 82 -0.83 2.51 16.08
C ILE A 82 0.41 3.25 15.57
N ILE A 83 0.30 3.96 14.45
CA ILE A 83 1.37 4.77 13.88
C ILE A 83 1.03 6.25 14.07
N ILE A 84 -0.15 6.67 13.59
CA ILE A 84 -0.71 8.01 13.83
C ILE A 84 -1.88 7.85 14.79
N LYS A 85 -1.74 8.42 16.00
CA LYS A 85 -2.82 8.45 17.00
C LYS A 85 -3.91 9.43 16.59
N SER A 86 -3.50 10.64 16.28
CA SER A 86 -4.39 11.69 15.82
C SER A 86 -3.65 12.68 14.93
N LEU A 87 -4.38 13.24 13.97
CA LEU A 87 -3.95 14.33 13.12
C LEU A 87 -5.07 15.37 13.09
N THR A 88 -4.75 16.61 13.42
CA THR A 88 -5.68 17.74 13.32
C THR A 88 -5.22 18.69 12.23
N TYR A 89 -6.20 19.32 11.58
CA TYR A 89 -5.98 20.20 10.44
C TYR A 89 -6.51 21.60 10.74
N SER A 90 -5.86 22.60 10.14
CA SER A 90 -6.36 23.97 10.16
C SER A 90 -7.59 24.11 9.26
N ALA A 91 -8.33 25.21 9.38
CA ALA A 91 -9.46 25.52 8.49
C ALA A 91 -9.07 25.60 6.99
N ALA A 92 -7.77 25.78 6.69
CA ALA A 92 -7.23 25.77 5.34
C ALA A 92 -6.80 24.37 4.85
N GLY A 93 -7.06 23.31 5.63
CA GLY A 93 -6.71 21.93 5.28
C GLY A 93 -5.23 21.57 5.44
N GLN A 94 -4.44 22.42 6.11
CA GLN A 94 -3.03 22.14 6.39
C GLN A 94 -2.90 21.32 7.67
N ASN A 95 -1.91 20.41 7.71
CA ASN A 95 -1.55 19.70 8.94
C ASN A 95 -1.26 20.72 10.06
N HIS A 96 -2.02 20.64 11.15
CA HIS A 96 -1.89 21.55 12.28
C HIS A 96 -1.15 20.89 13.45
N ALA A 97 -1.51 19.65 13.81
CA ALA A 97 -0.76 18.87 14.79
C ALA A 97 -0.86 17.36 14.50
N LYS A 98 0.28 16.65 14.58
CA LYS A 98 0.40 15.20 14.37
C LYS A 98 0.89 14.52 15.63
N ASN A 99 0.08 13.62 16.19
CA ASN A 99 0.46 12.80 17.34
C ASN A 99 0.83 11.39 16.85
N MET A 100 2.12 11.06 16.95
CA MET A 100 2.65 9.75 16.58
C MET A 100 2.72 8.83 17.80
N ALA A 101 2.36 7.57 17.63
CA ALA A 101 2.56 6.56 18.69
C ALA A 101 3.95 5.94 18.66
N MET A 102 4.60 5.98 17.50
CA MET A 102 5.85 5.30 17.21
C MET A 102 6.69 6.26 16.36
N ALA A 103 7.89 6.60 16.85
CA ALA A 103 8.87 7.30 16.03
C ALA A 103 9.56 6.25 15.16
N LEU A 104 9.35 6.33 13.85
CA LEU A 104 10.17 5.63 12.86
C LEU A 104 11.46 6.41 12.65
#